data_AF-F0VDY6-F1
#
_entry.id   AF-F0VDY6-F1
#
_cell.length_a   1.000
_cell.length_b   1.000
_cell.length_c   1.000
_cell.angle_alpha   90.00
_cell.angle_beta   90.00
_cell.angle_gamma   90.00
#
_symmetry.space_group_name_H-M   'P 1'
#
loop_
_entity.id
_entity.type
_entity.pdbx_description
1 polymer ?
#
loop_
_entity_poly.entity_id
_entity_poly.type
_entity_poly.pdbx_seq_one_letter_code
_entity_poly.pdbx_strand_id
1 'polypeptide(L)'
;MLQANKASVLTGFHMGSMKVQYMEVEYLIMVMNKTTSLASLLSGFAASTFLQSTGLQKGESWIKLIYVLFTSSAVGFMLLVLLICTLCTMWGPGLALRGPKDESLQRAVDIMDSSVQAAFRLFSIGLACYLFSSILSMVLLQPSLSSLVSVAIISVGGVFICRAGFHVVEHLSPSYVTPATIRGDPLFSAARAEGEKTAGVGGFVSALPAWPHVKLGECDTGYRCPPSPSLLRDRDFDDSPGLDISNLHLGRPSANVPALQSRVGNRLYGGGEGGTNRGLNLSPSLCHS
;
A
#
# COMPACT_ATOMS: atom_id res chain seq x y z
N MET A 1 -9.21 -0.45 51.87
CA MET A 1 -9.23 -1.56 50.89
C MET A 1 -10.06 -1.27 49.63
N LEU A 2 -11.24 -0.66 49.71
CA LEU A 2 -12.09 -0.40 48.52
C LEU A 2 -11.42 0.46 47.43
N GLN A 3 -10.58 1.42 47.83
CA GLN A 3 -9.83 2.30 46.91
C GLN A 3 -8.81 1.54 46.06
N ALA A 4 -8.18 0.47 46.60
CA ALA A 4 -7.22 -0.33 45.85
C ALA A 4 -7.90 -1.14 44.74
N ASN A 5 -9.11 -1.66 45.00
CA ASN A 5 -9.90 -2.36 43.99
C ASN A 5 -10.33 -1.41 42.86
N LYS A 6 -10.74 -0.17 43.21
CA LYS A 6 -11.06 0.87 42.21
C LYS A 6 -9.86 1.19 41.31
N ALA A 7 -8.67 1.35 41.89
CA ALA A 7 -7.45 1.61 41.13
C ALA A 7 -7.11 0.45 40.18
N SER A 8 -7.24 -0.80 40.64
CA SER A 8 -6.97 -1.98 39.81
C SER A 8 -7.87 -2.07 38.58
N VAL A 9 -9.17 -1.83 38.72
CA VAL A 9 -10.11 -1.83 37.59
C VAL A 9 -9.79 -0.71 36.60
N LEU A 10 -9.48 0.49 37.10
CA LEU A 10 -9.13 1.63 36.24
C LEU A 10 -7.84 1.39 35.45
N THR A 11 -6.81 0.86 36.11
CA THR A 11 -5.56 0.49 35.45
C THR A 11 -5.78 -0.62 34.42
N GLY A 12 -6.60 -1.63 34.75
CA GLY A 12 -6.95 -2.70 33.82
C GLY A 12 -7.67 -2.20 32.56
N PHE A 13 -8.59 -1.26 32.74
CA PHE A 13 -9.27 -0.60 31.62
C PHE A 13 -8.32 0.22 30.75
N HIS A 14 -7.42 1.00 31.36
CA HIS A 14 -6.44 1.80 30.64
C HIS A 14 -5.45 0.92 29.84
N MET A 15 -4.96 -0.17 30.44
CA MET A 15 -4.14 -1.17 29.73
C MET A 15 -4.91 -1.82 28.58
N GLY A 16 -6.20 -2.13 28.77
CA GLY A 16 -7.07 -2.65 27.72
C GLY A 16 -7.18 -1.69 26.53
N SER A 17 -7.40 -0.40 26.80
CA SER A 17 -7.51 0.64 25.77
C SER A 17 -6.22 0.80 24.97
N MET A 18 -5.06 0.85 25.64
CA MET A 18 -3.76 0.93 24.96
C MET A 18 -3.50 -0.28 24.06
N LYS A 19 -3.89 -1.48 24.51
CA LYS A 19 -3.75 -2.71 23.73
C LYS A 19 -4.56 -2.65 22.42
N VAL A 20 -5.78 -2.13 22.45
CA VAL A 20 -6.62 -1.99 21.24
C VAL A 20 -5.96 -1.04 20.24
N GLN A 21 -5.52 0.13 20.69
CA GLN A 21 -4.85 1.12 19.82
C GLN A 21 -3.56 0.56 19.21
N TYR A 22 -2.81 -0.25 19.97
CA TYR A 22 -1.64 -0.93 19.43
C TYR A 22 -2.00 -1.91 18.31
N MET A 23 -3.07 -2.70 18.47
CA MET A 23 -3.54 -3.63 17.44
C MET A 23 -4.03 -2.90 16.18
N GLU A 24 -4.64 -1.72 16.31
CA GLU A 24 -5.05 -0.89 15.17
C GLU A 24 -3.83 -0.38 14.38
N VAL A 25 -2.79 0.10 15.07
CA VAL A 25 -1.54 0.55 14.44
C VAL A 25 -0.86 -0.61 13.72
N GLU A 26 -0.77 -1.78 14.37
CA GLU A 26 -0.16 -2.98 13.79
C GLU A 26 -0.92 -3.44 12.53
N TYR A 27 -2.25 -3.41 12.57
CA TYR A 27 -3.10 -3.69 11.41
C TYR A 27 -2.81 -2.73 10.24
N LEU A 28 -2.75 -1.42 10.49
CA LEU A 28 -2.46 -0.42 9.44
C LEU A 28 -1.05 -0.59 8.85
N ILE A 29 -0.05 -0.93 9.67
CA ILE A 29 1.30 -1.27 9.19
C ILE A 29 1.25 -2.52 8.30
N MET A 30 0.51 -3.56 8.70
CA MET A 30 0.36 -4.78 7.90
C MET A 30 -0.26 -4.49 6.52
N VAL A 31 -1.31 -3.66 6.49
CA VAL A 31 -1.96 -3.23 5.24
C VAL A 31 -0.97 -2.45 4.36
N MET A 32 -0.23 -1.50 4.93
CA MET A 32 0.76 -0.71 4.19
C MET A 32 1.89 -1.57 3.63
N ASN A 33 2.34 -2.60 4.36
CA ASN A 33 3.35 -3.53 3.87
C ASN A 33 2.85 -4.33 2.66
N LYS A 34 1.60 -4.80 2.69
CA LYS A 34 0.98 -5.50 1.54
C LYS A 34 0.86 -4.57 0.32
N THR A 35 0.39 -3.35 0.53
CA THR A 35 0.30 -2.34 -0.53
C THR A 35 1.67 -2.00 -1.11
N THR A 36 2.69 -1.90 -0.26
CA THR A 36 4.08 -1.66 -0.65
C THR A 36 4.61 -2.79 -1.53
N SER A 37 4.37 -4.05 -1.17
CA SER A 37 4.77 -5.19 -2.01
C SER A 37 4.11 -5.14 -3.39
N LEU A 38 2.80 -4.84 -3.46
CA LEU A 38 2.08 -4.74 -4.74
C LEU A 38 2.58 -3.56 -5.60
N ALA A 39 2.81 -2.40 -5.00
CA ALA A 39 3.34 -1.23 -5.70
C ALA A 39 4.75 -1.47 -6.24
N SER A 40 5.60 -2.19 -5.50
CA SER A 40 6.95 -2.57 -5.94
C SER A 40 6.90 -3.50 -7.16
N LEU A 41 6.04 -4.53 -7.12
CA LEU A 41 5.85 -5.45 -8.25
C LEU A 41 5.35 -4.71 -9.51
N LEU A 42 4.34 -3.86 -9.34
CA LEU A 42 3.78 -3.06 -10.45
C LEU A 42 4.81 -2.09 -11.04
N SER A 43 5.58 -1.42 -10.18
CA SER A 43 6.67 -0.53 -10.61
C SER A 43 7.75 -1.30 -11.41
N GLY A 44 8.12 -2.50 -10.96
CA GLY A 44 9.08 -3.38 -11.64
C GLY A 44 8.61 -3.83 -13.03
N PHE A 45 7.34 -4.22 -13.15
CA PHE A 45 6.76 -4.56 -14.45
C PHE A 45 6.67 -3.35 -15.36
N ALA A 46 6.25 -2.19 -14.85
CA ALA A 46 6.23 -0.95 -15.60
C ALA A 46 7.63 -0.57 -16.14
N ALA A 47 8.66 -0.63 -15.30
CA ALA A 47 10.05 -0.36 -15.72
C ALA A 47 10.53 -1.34 -16.80
N SER A 48 10.18 -2.62 -16.70
CA SER A 48 10.54 -3.64 -17.70
C SER A 48 9.85 -3.41 -19.04
N THR A 49 8.54 -3.10 -19.03
CA THR A 49 7.78 -2.76 -20.26
C THR A 49 8.29 -1.48 -20.91
N PHE A 50 8.71 -0.49 -20.10
CA PHE A 50 9.31 0.74 -20.57
C PHE A 50 10.61 0.47 -21.35
N LEU A 51 11.52 -0.33 -20.79
CA LEU A 51 12.79 -0.68 -21.44
C LEU A 51 12.56 -1.44 -22.74
N GLN A 52 11.63 -2.41 -22.76
CA GLN A 52 11.31 -3.17 -23.97
C GLN A 52 10.78 -2.28 -25.11
N SER A 53 10.00 -1.26 -24.78
CA SER A 53 9.44 -0.34 -25.78
C SER A 53 10.47 0.61 -26.40
N THR A 54 11.63 0.83 -25.78
CA THR A 54 12.63 1.77 -26.33
C THR A 54 13.33 1.23 -27.59
N GLY A 55 13.34 -0.09 -27.80
CA GLY A 55 14.01 -0.74 -28.94
C GLY A 55 13.27 -0.68 -30.29
N LEU A 56 11.97 -0.35 -30.32
CA LEU A 56 11.18 -0.25 -31.55
C LEU A 56 11.15 1.22 -32.03
N GLN A 57 12.06 1.60 -32.93
CA GLN A 57 12.28 3.01 -33.30
C GLN A 57 11.72 3.43 -34.66
N LYS A 58 10.69 2.76 -35.18
CA LYS A 58 10.14 3.03 -36.51
C LYS A 58 8.64 3.38 -36.41
N GLY A 59 8.32 4.61 -36.02
CA GLY A 59 6.93 5.09 -35.85
C GLY A 59 6.83 6.58 -35.57
N GLU A 60 5.60 7.10 -35.55
CA GLU A 60 5.29 8.52 -35.36
C GLU A 60 5.74 9.06 -33.98
N SER A 61 6.41 10.22 -33.98
CA SER A 61 7.09 10.79 -32.80
C SER A 61 6.14 11.15 -31.64
N TRP A 62 4.92 11.60 -31.96
CA TRP A 62 3.97 12.12 -30.96
C TRP A 62 3.40 11.04 -30.04
N ILE A 63 3.00 9.89 -30.59
CA ILE A 63 2.41 8.80 -29.80
C ILE A 63 3.45 8.20 -28.85
N LYS A 64 4.71 8.13 -29.31
CA LYS A 64 5.84 7.71 -28.49
C LYS A 64 6.06 8.64 -27.30
N LEU A 65 5.98 9.96 -27.51
CA LEU A 65 6.13 10.94 -26.43
C LEU A 65 5.02 10.79 -25.39
N ILE A 66 3.76 10.65 -25.82
CA ILE A 66 2.62 10.44 -24.92
C ILE A 66 2.80 9.14 -24.12
N TYR A 67 3.18 8.04 -24.79
CA TYR A 67 3.46 6.77 -24.14
C TYR A 67 4.56 6.87 -23.08
N VAL A 68 5.67 7.55 -23.40
CA VAL A 68 6.79 7.74 -22.46
C VAL A 68 6.38 8.59 -21.26
N LEU A 69 5.63 9.67 -21.46
CA LEU A 69 5.11 10.51 -20.37
C LEU A 69 4.13 9.75 -19.46
N PHE A 70 3.27 8.93 -20.04
CA PHE A 70 2.29 8.17 -19.28
C PHE A 70 2.94 7.02 -18.50
N THR A 71 3.93 6.35 -19.10
CA THR A 71 4.69 5.29 -18.40
C THR A 71 5.55 5.87 -17.28
N SER A 72 6.23 7.00 -17.51
CA SER A 72 7.07 7.63 -16.49
C SER A 72 6.24 8.17 -15.32
N SER A 73 5.07 8.75 -15.59
CA SER A 73 4.14 9.18 -14.54
C SER A 73 3.56 7.99 -13.76
N ALA A 74 3.17 6.90 -14.42
CA ALA A 74 2.72 5.67 -13.74
C ALA A 74 3.78 5.13 -12.77
N VAL A 75 5.03 5.00 -13.22
CA VAL A 75 6.16 4.58 -12.37
C VAL A 75 6.38 5.58 -11.23
N GLY A 76 6.34 6.88 -11.52
CA GLY A 76 6.48 7.94 -10.52
C GLY A 76 5.41 7.87 -9.42
N PHE A 77 4.15 7.65 -9.78
CA PHE A 77 3.06 7.49 -8.81
C PHE A 77 3.25 6.23 -7.95
N MET A 78 3.66 5.10 -8.53
CA MET A 78 3.93 3.87 -7.77
C MET A 78 5.08 4.05 -6.78
N LEU A 79 6.16 4.75 -7.18
CA LEU A 79 7.27 5.09 -6.27
C LEU A 79 6.85 6.09 -5.18
N LEU A 80 5.98 7.05 -5.50
CA LEU A 80 5.45 7.99 -4.52
C LEU A 80 4.61 7.28 -3.45
N VAL A 81 3.77 6.31 -3.85
CA VAL A 81 3.02 5.46 -2.92
C VAL A 81 3.96 4.69 -2.01
N LEU A 82 5.00 4.05 -2.57
CA LEU A 82 6.01 3.34 -1.79
C LEU A 82 6.67 4.25 -0.74
N LEU A 83 7.01 5.48 -1.13
CA LEU A 83 7.62 6.47 -0.24
C LEU A 83 6.66 6.83 0.90
N ILE A 84 5.40 7.13 0.59
CA ILE A 84 4.38 7.47 1.59
C ILE A 84 4.17 6.29 2.54
N CYS A 85 4.05 5.07 2.02
CA CYS A 85 3.92 3.87 2.85
C CYS A 85 5.10 3.70 3.81
N THR A 86 6.33 3.87 3.32
CA THR A 86 7.56 3.76 4.12
C THR A 86 7.65 4.85 5.19
N LEU A 87 7.26 6.09 4.86
CA LEU A 87 7.23 7.18 5.83
C LEU A 87 6.18 6.91 6.92
N CYS A 88 5.01 6.38 6.56
CA CYS A 88 3.97 6.04 7.54
C CYS A 88 4.40 4.92 8.49
N THR A 89 5.05 3.87 7.98
CA THR A 89 5.53 2.77 8.82
C THR A 89 6.66 3.19 9.76
N MET A 90 7.50 4.15 9.37
CA MET A 90 8.52 4.72 10.25
C MET A 90 7.95 5.73 11.26
N TRP A 91 7.00 6.57 10.86
CA TRP A 91 6.49 7.65 11.71
C TRP A 91 5.38 7.19 12.67
N GLY A 92 4.59 6.19 12.28
CA GLY A 92 3.51 5.62 13.11
C GLY A 92 3.95 5.25 14.54
N PRO A 93 4.93 4.34 14.72
CA PRO A 93 5.40 3.97 16.05
C PRO A 93 6.18 5.11 16.75
N GLY A 94 6.84 5.99 16.00
CA GLY A 94 7.59 7.11 16.54
C GLY A 94 6.69 8.17 17.22
N LEU A 95 5.49 8.38 16.70
CA LEU A 95 4.49 9.27 17.28
C LEU A 95 3.85 8.67 18.53
N ALA A 96 3.67 7.34 18.58
CA ALA A 96 3.11 6.63 19.73
C ALA A 96 4.00 6.75 20.99
N LEU A 97 5.32 6.78 20.83
CA LEU A 97 6.27 6.76 21.96
C LEU A 97 6.66 8.16 22.50
N ARG A 98 6.44 9.24 21.75
CA ARG A 98 6.93 10.59 22.09
C ARG A 98 5.89 11.51 22.73
N GLY A 99 4.64 11.10 22.80
CA GLY A 99 3.58 11.96 23.31
C GLY A 99 3.46 11.93 24.84
N PRO A 100 3.35 13.08 25.52
CA PRO A 100 3.23 13.15 26.97
C PRO A 100 1.82 12.81 27.51
N LYS A 101 0.85 12.46 26.65
CA LYS A 101 -0.56 12.22 27.00
C LYS A 101 -1.21 11.18 26.08
N ASP A 102 -2.23 10.47 26.58
CA ASP A 102 -3.01 9.47 25.83
C ASP A 102 -3.63 10.00 24.52
N GLU A 103 -3.87 11.31 24.43
CA GLU A 103 -4.37 11.99 23.24
C GLU A 103 -3.40 11.90 22.04
N SER A 104 -2.10 11.73 22.27
CA SER A 104 -1.12 11.64 21.18
C SER A 104 -1.26 10.35 20.38
N LEU A 105 -1.66 9.26 21.03
CA LEU A 105 -1.80 7.96 20.37
C LEU A 105 -3.02 7.96 19.44
N GLN A 106 -4.15 8.50 19.90
CA GLN A 106 -5.34 8.71 19.06
C GLN A 106 -5.02 9.58 17.84
N ARG A 107 -4.32 10.70 18.06
CA ARG A 107 -3.93 11.59 16.96
C ARG A 107 -2.99 10.91 15.96
N ALA A 108 -2.09 10.03 16.43
CA ALA A 108 -1.21 9.27 15.56
C ALA A 108 -2.00 8.27 14.69
N VAL A 109 -2.98 7.59 15.27
CA VAL A 109 -3.88 6.68 14.54
C VAL A 109 -4.69 7.45 13.48
N ASP A 110 -5.28 8.60 13.83
CA ASP A 110 -6.06 9.42 12.89
C ASP A 110 -5.23 9.89 11.69
N ILE A 111 -3.99 10.34 11.94
CA ILE A 111 -3.07 10.77 10.87
C ILE A 111 -2.70 9.59 9.99
N MET A 112 -2.46 8.41 10.58
CA MET A 112 -2.07 7.22 9.83
C MET A 112 -3.23 6.66 9.01
N ASP A 113 -4.46 6.70 9.52
CA ASP A 113 -5.65 6.29 8.76
C ASP A 113 -5.87 7.21 7.55
N SER A 114 -5.77 8.53 7.76
CA SER A 114 -5.87 9.51 6.69
C SER A 114 -4.78 9.34 5.62
N SER A 115 -3.54 9.04 6.01
CA SER A 115 -2.43 8.83 5.07
C SER A 115 -2.57 7.51 4.30
N VAL A 116 -3.07 6.44 4.93
CA VAL A 116 -3.39 5.17 4.27
C VAL A 116 -4.45 5.38 3.20
N GLN A 117 -5.52 6.13 3.50
CA GLN A 117 -6.55 6.45 2.52
C GLN A 117 -5.99 7.26 1.34
N ALA A 118 -5.11 8.24 1.61
CA ALA A 118 -4.44 9.00 0.57
C ALA A 118 -3.52 8.12 -0.30
N ALA A 119 -2.77 7.19 0.32
CA ALA A 119 -1.91 6.25 -0.38
C ALA A 119 -2.72 5.32 -1.31
N PHE A 120 -3.87 4.81 -0.87
CA PHE A 120 -4.76 4.00 -1.72
C PHE A 120 -5.32 4.77 -2.91
N ARG A 121 -5.66 6.07 -2.74
CA ARG A 121 -6.10 6.92 -3.86
C ARG A 121 -4.98 7.11 -4.87
N LEU A 122 -3.77 7.42 -4.41
CA LEU A 122 -2.60 7.56 -5.28
C LEU A 122 -2.24 6.25 -5.99
N PHE A 123 -2.33 5.12 -5.29
CA PHE A 123 -2.13 3.79 -5.86
C PHE A 123 -3.14 3.50 -6.98
N SER A 124 -4.41 3.83 -6.76
CA SER A 124 -5.47 3.64 -7.76
C SER A 124 -5.27 4.52 -8.99
N ILE A 125 -4.86 5.78 -8.81
CA ILE A 125 -4.52 6.70 -9.92
C ILE A 125 -3.31 6.18 -10.70
N GLY A 126 -2.26 5.74 -9.99
CA GLY A 126 -1.08 5.12 -10.60
C GLY A 126 -1.42 3.86 -11.39
N LEU A 127 -2.32 3.02 -10.88
CA LEU A 127 -2.78 1.80 -11.55
C LEU A 127 -3.59 2.13 -12.82
N ALA A 128 -4.51 3.10 -12.75
CA ALA A 128 -5.24 3.57 -13.92
C ALA A 128 -4.29 4.13 -15.00
N CYS A 129 -3.26 4.86 -14.57
CA CYS A 129 -2.20 5.36 -15.45
C CYS A 129 -1.36 4.21 -16.05
N TYR A 130 -1.06 3.18 -15.28
CA TYR A 130 -0.37 2.01 -15.82
C TYR A 130 -1.21 1.28 -16.89
N LEU A 131 -2.51 1.09 -16.64
CA LEU A 131 -3.42 0.42 -17.58
C LEU A 131 -3.54 1.18 -18.90
N PHE A 132 -3.72 2.50 -18.85
CA PHE A 132 -3.83 3.28 -20.09
C PHE A 132 -2.50 3.33 -20.85
N SER A 133 -1.34 3.30 -20.18
CA SER A 133 -0.05 3.10 -20.88
C SER A 133 0.01 1.75 -21.61
N SER A 134 -0.44 0.67 -20.94
CA SER A 134 -0.46 -0.68 -21.53
C SER A 134 -1.35 -0.75 -22.77
N ILE A 135 -2.52 -0.08 -22.74
CA ILE A 135 -3.41 0.06 -23.90
C ILE A 135 -2.69 0.76 -25.06
N LEU A 136 -2.02 1.90 -24.81
CA LEU A 136 -1.26 2.61 -25.85
C LEU A 136 -0.16 1.74 -26.45
N SER A 137 0.54 0.95 -25.61
CA SER A 137 1.58 0.02 -26.06
C SER A 137 1.01 -1.05 -26.99
N MET A 138 -0.13 -1.65 -26.66
CA MET A 138 -0.81 -2.62 -27.53
C MET A 138 -1.26 -1.99 -28.85
N VAL A 139 -1.77 -0.76 -28.81
CA VAL A 139 -2.20 -0.04 -30.03
C VAL A 139 -1.04 0.18 -30.99
N LEU A 140 0.17 0.40 -30.47
CA LEU A 140 1.37 0.59 -31.29
C LEU A 140 1.91 -0.71 -31.91
N LEU A 141 1.71 -1.86 -31.25
CA LEU A 141 2.31 -3.13 -31.66
C LEU A 141 1.43 -3.99 -32.60
N GLN A 142 0.09 -3.85 -32.54
CA GLN A 142 -0.83 -4.77 -33.21
C GLN A 142 -1.56 -4.15 -34.41
N PRO A 143 -1.91 -4.94 -35.45
CA PRO A 143 -2.78 -4.50 -36.53
C PRO A 143 -4.16 -4.03 -36.03
N SER A 144 -4.73 -3.07 -36.77
CA SER A 144 -5.82 -2.18 -36.34
C SER A 144 -7.09 -2.86 -35.79
N LEU A 145 -7.46 -4.04 -36.30
CA LEU A 145 -8.68 -4.73 -35.87
C LEU A 145 -8.53 -5.49 -34.54
N SER A 146 -7.39 -6.18 -34.34
CA SER A 146 -7.15 -6.92 -33.09
C SER A 146 -6.89 -5.97 -31.91
N SER A 147 -6.27 -4.83 -32.20
CA SER A 147 -6.00 -3.77 -31.22
C SER A 147 -7.30 -3.19 -30.65
N LEU A 148 -8.29 -2.91 -31.50
CA LEU A 148 -9.55 -2.31 -31.06
C LEU A 148 -10.30 -3.20 -30.04
N VAL A 149 -10.30 -4.52 -30.26
CA VAL A 149 -10.95 -5.48 -29.36
C VAL A 149 -10.21 -5.57 -28.02
N SER A 150 -8.88 -5.66 -28.03
CA SER A 150 -8.09 -5.73 -26.79
C SER A 150 -8.18 -4.43 -25.99
N VAL A 151 -8.14 -3.28 -26.65
CA VAL A 151 -8.34 -1.95 -26.05
C VAL A 151 -9.71 -1.86 -25.38
N ALA A 152 -10.78 -2.30 -26.05
CA ALA A 152 -12.13 -2.25 -25.49
C ALA A 152 -12.25 -3.14 -24.24
N ILE A 153 -11.72 -4.37 -24.28
CA ILE A 153 -11.76 -5.30 -23.14
C ILE A 153 -10.96 -4.76 -21.96
N ILE A 154 -9.74 -4.28 -22.19
CA ILE A 154 -8.87 -3.75 -21.13
C ILE A 154 -9.44 -2.45 -20.56
N SER A 155 -10.03 -1.58 -21.39
CA SER A 155 -10.67 -0.34 -20.95
C SER A 155 -11.90 -0.62 -20.09
N VAL A 156 -12.81 -1.49 -20.56
CA VAL A 156 -14.01 -1.87 -19.78
C VAL A 156 -13.62 -2.58 -18.49
N GLY A 157 -12.69 -3.53 -18.55
CA GLY A 157 -12.16 -4.23 -17.37
C GLY A 157 -11.49 -3.28 -16.38
N GLY A 158 -10.66 -2.37 -16.87
CA GLY A 158 -9.98 -1.36 -16.06
C GLY A 158 -10.97 -0.42 -15.36
N VAL A 159 -11.96 0.11 -16.09
CA VAL A 159 -13.01 0.95 -15.50
C VAL A 159 -13.84 0.17 -14.47
N PHE A 160 -14.15 -1.09 -14.75
CA PHE A 160 -14.88 -1.94 -13.80
C PHE A 160 -14.07 -2.21 -12.53
N ILE A 161 -12.78 -2.54 -12.65
CA ILE A 161 -11.88 -2.75 -11.52
C ILE A 161 -11.71 -1.46 -10.71
N CYS A 162 -11.51 -0.31 -11.37
CA CYS A 162 -11.42 0.97 -10.68
C CYS A 162 -12.73 1.30 -9.94
N ARG A 163 -13.88 1.12 -10.59
CA ARG A 163 -15.20 1.34 -9.95
C ARG A 163 -15.43 0.41 -8.77
N ALA A 164 -15.14 -0.89 -8.93
CA ALA A 164 -15.25 -1.86 -7.86
C ALA A 164 -14.29 -1.51 -6.71
N GLY A 165 -13.07 -1.09 -7.02
CA GLY A 165 -12.09 -0.62 -6.04
C GLY A 165 -12.58 0.58 -5.26
N PHE A 166 -13.09 1.62 -5.93
CA PHE A 166 -13.67 2.79 -5.27
C PHE A 166 -14.88 2.42 -4.42
N HIS A 167 -15.77 1.58 -4.94
CA HIS A 167 -16.95 1.11 -4.23
C HIS A 167 -16.59 0.31 -2.97
N VAL A 168 -15.58 -0.56 -3.08
CA VAL A 168 -15.07 -1.33 -1.94
C VAL A 168 -14.42 -0.40 -0.92
N VAL A 169 -13.66 0.61 -1.34
CA VAL A 169 -13.08 1.61 -0.44
C VAL A 169 -14.17 2.42 0.28
N GLU A 170 -15.26 2.77 -0.40
CA GLU A 170 -16.39 3.47 0.23
C GLU A 170 -17.15 2.59 1.24
N HIS A 171 -17.31 1.29 0.95
CA HIS A 171 -18.01 0.38 1.86
C HIS A 171 -17.13 -0.18 3.00
N LEU A 172 -15.84 -0.38 2.75
CA LEU A 172 -14.86 -0.84 3.74
C LEU A 172 -14.24 0.30 4.54
N SER A 173 -14.53 1.56 4.19
CA SER A 173 -14.34 2.71 5.06
C SER A 173 -15.70 3.08 5.69
N PRO A 174 -16.32 2.20 6.50
CA PRO A 174 -17.44 2.65 7.30
C PRO A 174 -16.90 3.77 8.19
N SER A 175 -17.53 4.95 8.15
CA SER A 175 -17.28 6.06 9.09
C SER A 175 -17.63 5.70 10.56
N TYR A 176 -17.56 4.42 10.91
CA TYR A 176 -18.02 3.81 12.15
C TYR A 176 -16.89 3.27 13.01
N VAL A 177 -15.63 3.58 12.72
CA VAL A 177 -14.74 3.85 13.85
C VAL A 177 -15.13 5.25 14.32
N THR A 178 -16.30 5.37 14.94
CA THR A 178 -16.49 6.47 15.88
C THR A 178 -15.37 6.21 16.88
N PRO A 179 -14.31 7.04 16.94
CA PRO A 179 -13.39 6.91 18.04
C PRO A 179 -14.30 7.01 19.25
N ALA A 180 -14.47 5.91 19.96
CA ALA A 180 -15.07 5.95 21.27
C ALA A 180 -14.01 6.65 22.11
N THR A 181 -13.92 7.97 21.95
CA THR A 181 -13.29 8.85 22.90
C THR A 181 -14.14 8.62 24.12
N ILE A 182 -13.69 7.69 24.97
CA ILE A 182 -14.29 7.43 26.27
C ILE A 182 -13.96 8.67 27.07
N ARG A 183 -14.76 9.72 26.84
CA ARG A 183 -14.65 11.04 27.42
C ARG A 183 -15.26 11.00 28.81
N GLY A 184 -14.76 10.07 29.60
CA GLY A 184 -14.94 10.02 31.02
C GLY A 184 -13.54 9.95 31.59
N ASP A 185 -12.98 11.08 31.99
CA ASP A 185 -11.93 11.09 32.99
C ASP A 185 -12.63 10.91 34.35
N PRO A 186 -12.75 9.67 34.89
CA PRO A 186 -13.38 9.47 36.18
C PRO A 186 -12.62 10.20 37.30
N LEU A 187 -11.35 10.56 37.05
CA LEU A 187 -10.51 11.33 37.95
C LEU A 187 -10.90 12.82 37.99
N PHE A 188 -11.25 13.43 36.86
CA PHE A 188 -11.66 14.83 36.82
C PHE A 188 -13.04 15.03 37.44
N SER A 189 -13.95 14.06 37.25
CA SER A 189 -15.26 14.03 37.91
C SER A 189 -15.12 13.81 39.42
N ALA A 190 -14.16 13.00 39.88
CA ALA A 190 -13.92 12.77 41.30
C ALA A 190 -13.29 13.99 42.01
N ALA A 191 -12.29 14.65 41.38
CA ALA A 191 -11.64 15.83 41.94
C ALA A 191 -12.61 17.02 42.04
N ARG A 192 -13.56 17.15 41.11
CA ARG A 192 -14.59 18.20 41.16
C ARG A 192 -15.64 17.96 42.25
N ALA A 193 -15.92 16.71 42.61
CA ALA A 193 -16.88 16.37 43.65
C ALA A 193 -16.35 16.59 45.08
N GLU A 194 -15.03 16.58 45.31
CA GLU A 194 -14.45 16.81 46.64
C GLU A 194 -14.19 18.29 46.96
N GLY A 195 -14.17 19.18 45.96
CA GLY A 195 -14.00 20.62 46.16
C GLY A 195 -15.23 21.37 46.68
N GLU A 196 -16.42 20.75 46.62
CA GLU A 196 -17.70 21.39 46.97
C GLU A 196 -18.22 20.97 48.36
N LYS A 197 -17.33 20.86 49.36
CA LYS A 197 -17.73 20.48 50.73
C LYS A 197 -17.20 21.38 51.85
N THR A 198 -16.54 22.49 51.55
CA THR A 198 -15.87 23.33 52.56
C THR A 198 -16.24 24.82 52.53
N ALA A 199 -17.36 25.20 51.89
CA ALA A 199 -17.90 26.56 52.00
C ALA A 199 -19.41 26.54 52.23
N GLY A 200 -19.85 26.93 53.43
CA GLY A 200 -21.24 27.37 53.67
C GLY A 200 -22.02 26.62 54.74
N VAL A 201 -21.69 26.89 56.01
CA VAL A 201 -22.67 26.85 57.11
C VAL A 201 -23.61 28.04 56.92
N GLY A 202 -24.92 27.80 56.78
CA GLY A 202 -25.96 28.84 56.74
C GLY A 202 -27.16 28.42 55.91
N GLY A 203 -28.19 27.92 56.57
CA GLY A 203 -29.24 27.11 55.97
C GLY A 203 -30.20 27.80 54.99
N PHE A 204 -30.88 26.97 54.21
CA PHE A 204 -32.26 27.21 53.79
C PHE A 204 -32.89 25.88 53.35
N VAL A 205 -34.10 25.64 53.82
CA VAL A 205 -35.00 24.57 53.40
C VAL A 205 -35.48 24.88 51.99
N SER A 206 -35.40 23.94 51.04
CA SER A 206 -36.47 23.57 50.09
C SER A 206 -36.01 22.65 48.96
N ALA A 207 -36.81 21.59 48.78
CA ALA A 207 -37.08 20.84 47.55
C ALA A 207 -35.89 20.26 46.74
N LEU A 208 -35.75 18.94 46.83
CA LEU A 208 -35.08 18.11 45.83
C LEU A 208 -35.69 18.34 44.44
N PRO A 209 -34.88 18.62 43.40
CA PRO A 209 -35.19 18.18 42.06
C PRO A 209 -34.73 16.73 41.92
N ALA A 210 -35.66 15.87 41.52
CA ALA A 210 -35.41 14.49 41.16
C ALA A 210 -34.25 14.41 40.15
N TRP A 211 -33.26 13.58 40.48
CA TRP A 211 -32.20 13.22 39.56
C TRP A 211 -32.81 12.61 38.29
N PRO A 212 -32.32 12.96 37.09
CA PRO A 212 -32.68 12.21 35.91
C PRO A 212 -32.09 10.81 36.09
N HIS A 213 -32.98 9.84 36.29
CA HIS A 213 -32.70 8.43 36.10
C HIS A 213 -32.14 8.27 34.69
N VAL A 214 -30.81 8.23 34.57
CA VAL A 214 -30.16 7.66 33.39
C VAL A 214 -30.50 6.18 33.45
N LYS A 215 -31.56 5.79 32.73
CA LYS A 215 -31.74 4.42 32.29
C LYS A 215 -30.48 4.07 31.50
N LEU A 216 -29.54 3.39 32.16
CA LEU A 216 -28.69 2.46 31.44
C LEU A 216 -29.66 1.52 30.73
N GLY A 217 -29.84 1.77 29.43
CA GLY A 217 -30.40 0.77 28.56
C GLY A 217 -29.55 -0.47 28.77
N GLU A 218 -30.18 -1.50 29.30
CA GLU A 218 -29.70 -2.86 29.32
C GLU A 218 -29.47 -3.23 27.85
N CYS A 219 -28.29 -2.87 27.35
CA CYS A 219 -27.79 -3.38 26.10
C CYS A 219 -27.42 -4.82 26.45
N ASP A 220 -28.41 -5.69 26.31
CA ASP A 220 -28.29 -7.13 26.31
C ASP A 220 -27.54 -7.52 25.03
N THR A 221 -26.32 -7.00 24.88
CA THR A 221 -25.36 -7.52 23.94
C THR A 221 -24.88 -8.82 24.54
N GLY A 222 -25.54 -9.90 24.12
CA GLY A 222 -25.10 -11.27 24.26
C GLY A 222 -23.75 -11.52 23.56
N TYR A 223 -22.72 -10.77 23.94
CA TYR A 223 -21.35 -11.20 23.81
C TYR A 223 -21.16 -12.30 24.84
N ARG A 224 -21.49 -13.54 24.44
CA ARG A 224 -20.76 -14.69 24.96
C ARG A 224 -19.28 -14.33 24.87
N CYS A 225 -18.60 -14.29 26.01
CA CYS A 225 -17.15 -14.38 26.01
C CYS A 225 -16.78 -15.55 25.09
N PRO A 226 -15.97 -15.34 24.04
CA PRO A 226 -15.31 -16.48 23.44
C PRO A 226 -14.54 -17.18 24.57
N PRO A 227 -14.60 -18.52 24.65
CA PRO A 227 -13.81 -19.25 25.62
C PRO A 227 -12.35 -18.83 25.44
N SER A 228 -11.70 -18.56 26.57
CA SER A 228 -10.28 -18.31 26.69
C SER A 228 -9.52 -19.17 25.68
N PRO A 229 -8.67 -18.60 24.80
CA PRO A 229 -7.78 -19.40 23.97
C PRO A 229 -6.69 -19.97 24.88
N SER A 230 -7.06 -21.01 25.63
CA SER A 230 -6.09 -21.97 26.13
C SER A 230 -5.45 -22.61 24.91
N LEU A 231 -4.15 -22.34 24.73
CA LEU A 231 -3.24 -23.18 23.96
C LEU A 231 -3.63 -23.41 22.49
N LEU A 232 -3.76 -22.34 21.71
CA LEU A 232 -3.51 -22.47 20.28
C LEU A 232 -2.00 -22.37 20.03
N ARG A 233 -1.35 -23.49 20.38
CA ARG A 233 -0.26 -24.14 19.66
C ARG A 233 0.48 -23.22 18.68
N ASP A 234 1.72 -22.89 19.04
CA ASP A 234 2.83 -22.64 18.12
C ASP A 234 2.59 -23.37 16.80
N ARG A 235 2.17 -22.62 15.80
CA ARG A 235 2.50 -22.94 14.43
C ARG A 235 3.69 -22.07 14.14
N ASP A 236 4.86 -22.70 14.23
CA ASP A 236 6.05 -22.34 13.49
C ASP A 236 5.63 -21.82 12.11
N PHE A 237 5.67 -20.50 11.96
CA PHE A 237 5.74 -19.85 10.66
C PHE A 237 7.23 -19.67 10.37
N ASP A 238 7.93 -20.80 10.30
CA ASP A 238 9.19 -20.91 9.61
C ASP A 238 8.89 -20.95 8.09
N ASP A 239 9.85 -20.50 7.28
CA ASP A 239 9.80 -20.36 5.81
C ASP A 239 8.92 -19.26 5.22
N SER A 240 9.21 -18.00 5.57
CA SER A 240 9.19 -16.94 4.56
C SER A 240 10.64 -16.70 4.15
N PRO A 241 11.06 -16.98 2.89
CA PRO A 241 12.45 -16.80 2.48
C PRO A 241 12.81 -15.34 2.70
N GLY A 242 13.74 -15.11 3.63
CA GLY A 242 14.37 -13.83 3.83
C GLY A 242 14.86 -13.34 2.47
N LEU A 243 14.27 -12.26 1.99
CA LEU A 243 14.90 -11.41 0.99
C LEU A 243 16.11 -10.79 1.71
N ASP A 244 17.21 -11.54 1.69
CA ASP A 244 18.50 -11.15 2.23
C ASP A 244 19.07 -10.05 1.32
N ILE A 245 18.63 -8.82 1.60
CA ILE A 245 19.10 -7.58 0.94
C ILE A 245 20.57 -7.30 1.34
N SER A 246 21.16 -8.09 2.23
CA SER A 246 22.53 -7.95 2.73
C SER A 246 23.61 -8.31 1.69
N ASN A 247 23.24 -8.79 0.50
CA ASN A 247 24.18 -9.05 -0.61
C ASN A 247 24.08 -8.08 -1.79
N LEU A 248 23.36 -6.96 -1.67
CA LEU A 248 23.49 -5.87 -2.65
C LEU A 248 24.76 -5.05 -2.37
N HIS A 249 25.91 -5.69 -2.57
CA HIS A 249 27.21 -5.03 -2.61
C HIS A 249 27.16 -4.02 -3.76
N LEU A 250 26.95 -2.74 -3.42
CA LEU A 250 27.01 -1.61 -4.33
C LEU A 250 28.45 -1.55 -4.86
N GLY A 251 28.69 -2.24 -5.98
CA GLY A 251 29.95 -2.28 -6.69
C GLY A 251 30.30 -0.88 -7.17
N ARG A 252 31.25 -0.27 -6.47
CA ARG A 252 31.96 0.94 -6.87
C ARG A 252 32.59 0.70 -8.25
N PRO A 253 32.35 1.55 -9.27
CA PRO A 253 32.99 1.37 -10.57
C PRO A 253 34.45 1.80 -10.42
N SER A 254 35.36 0.83 -10.35
CA SER A 254 36.79 1.07 -10.49
C SER A 254 37.25 0.46 -11.81
N ALA A 255 37.84 1.32 -12.63
CA ALA A 255 38.31 1.06 -13.98
C ALA A 255 39.35 -0.08 -14.00
N ASN A 256 39.12 -1.11 -14.83
CA ASN A 256 40.05 -1.64 -15.84
C ASN A 256 39.70 -3.09 -16.28
N VAL A 257 39.76 -3.30 -17.61
CA VAL A 257 39.94 -4.58 -18.36
C VAL A 257 38.71 -5.52 -18.52
N PRO A 258 38.61 -6.34 -19.60
CA PRO A 258 38.63 -6.07 -21.04
C PRO A 258 37.30 -6.49 -21.73
N ALA A 259 37.18 -6.19 -23.02
CA ALA A 259 36.12 -6.67 -23.90
C ALA A 259 35.93 -8.20 -23.84
N LEU A 260 34.76 -8.66 -23.40
CA LEU A 260 34.33 -10.04 -23.55
C LEU A 260 33.06 -10.09 -24.41
N GLN A 261 33.31 -10.44 -25.66
CA GLN A 261 32.38 -10.70 -26.73
C GLN A 261 31.46 -11.88 -26.33
N SER A 262 30.27 -11.61 -25.80
CA SER A 262 29.25 -12.65 -25.61
C SER A 262 28.41 -12.78 -26.86
N ARG A 263 28.85 -13.76 -27.65
CA ARG A 263 28.23 -14.42 -28.80
C ARG A 263 26.86 -15.00 -28.40
N VAL A 264 25.79 -14.24 -28.57
CA VAL A 264 24.41 -14.78 -28.52
C VAL A 264 24.06 -15.34 -29.89
N GLY A 265 23.63 -16.60 -29.87
CA GLY A 265 23.52 -17.49 -31.02
C GLY A 265 22.49 -17.04 -32.05
N ASN A 266 22.96 -16.95 -33.29
CA ASN A 266 22.15 -17.04 -34.50
C ASN A 266 21.95 -18.52 -34.86
N ARG A 267 20.72 -19.00 -34.68
CA ARG A 267 20.10 -20.20 -35.29
C ARG A 267 18.59 -19.90 -35.28
N LEU A 268 17.79 -20.06 -36.32
CA LEU A 268 17.94 -20.67 -37.64
C LEU A 268 16.77 -20.07 -38.45
N TYR A 269 17.08 -19.28 -39.49
CA TYR A 269 16.23 -19.18 -40.67
C TYR A 269 16.98 -19.94 -41.76
N GLY A 270 16.55 -21.17 -42.01
CA GLY A 270 16.78 -21.92 -43.23
C GLY A 270 15.43 -22.54 -43.59
N GLY A 271 15.02 -22.65 -44.84
CA GLY A 271 15.68 -22.41 -46.11
C GLY A 271 14.71 -22.94 -47.17
N GLY A 272 14.67 -22.28 -48.32
CA GLY A 272 13.75 -22.65 -49.40
C GLY A 272 13.94 -21.81 -50.65
N GLU A 273 15.18 -21.63 -51.10
CA GLU A 273 15.44 -21.13 -52.46
C GLU A 273 16.32 -22.12 -53.21
N GLY A 274 15.73 -22.69 -54.26
CA GLY A 274 16.34 -23.66 -55.15
C GLY A 274 17.35 -22.99 -56.09
N GLY A 275 18.55 -23.58 -56.14
CA GLY A 275 19.59 -23.19 -57.08
C GLY A 275 19.24 -23.61 -58.51
N THR A 276 19.38 -22.65 -59.44
CA THR A 276 19.55 -22.96 -60.87
C THR A 276 20.96 -22.56 -61.28
N ASN A 277 21.79 -23.57 -61.48
CA ASN A 277 23.13 -23.48 -62.06
C ASN A 277 23.06 -22.91 -63.49
N ARG A 278 23.75 -21.80 -63.74
CA ARG A 278 24.28 -21.47 -65.07
C ARG A 278 25.74 -21.12 -64.95
N GLY A 279 26.57 -22.08 -65.34
CA GLY A 279 27.98 -21.84 -65.63
C GLY A 279 28.11 -21.00 -66.90
N LEU A 280 28.98 -20.00 -66.85
CA LEU A 280 29.56 -19.39 -68.03
C LEU A 280 31.07 -19.42 -67.87
N ASN A 281 31.66 -20.29 -68.69
CA ASN A 281 33.05 -20.29 -69.10
C ASN A 281 33.44 -18.92 -69.64
N LEU A 282 34.55 -18.35 -69.15
CA LEU A 282 35.37 -17.37 -69.87
C LEU A 282 36.83 -17.54 -69.43
N SER A 283 37.58 -18.28 -70.23
CA SER A 283 39.03 -18.11 -70.46
C SER A 283 39.22 -17.18 -71.68
N PRO A 284 40.44 -16.86 -72.13
CA PRO A 284 41.69 -16.51 -71.45
C PRO A 284 42.31 -15.22 -72.06
N SER A 285 43.30 -14.57 -71.42
CA SER A 285 44.29 -13.77 -72.17
C SER A 285 45.49 -13.28 -71.34
N LEU A 286 46.67 -13.54 -71.91
CA LEU A 286 47.89 -12.73 -71.89
C LEU A 286 48.63 -12.51 -70.56
N CYS A 287 49.80 -13.15 -70.45
CA CYS A 287 51.03 -12.41 -70.14
C CYS A 287 52.19 -13.04 -70.92
N HIS A 288 52.69 -12.26 -71.88
CA HIS A 288 53.96 -12.43 -72.58
C HIS A 288 54.83 -11.28 -72.05
N SER A 289 55.91 -11.59 -71.34
CA SER A 289 57.27 -11.06 -71.53
C SER A 289 58.13 -11.28 -70.30
#